data_AF-A0A101MHY8-F1
#
_entry.id   AF-A0A101MHY8-F1
#
_cell.length_a   1.000
_cell.length_b   1.000
_cell.length_c   1.000
_cell.angle_alpha   90.00
_cell.angle_beta   90.00
_cell.angle_gamma   90.00
#
_symmetry.space_group_name_H-M   'P 1'
#
loop_
_entity.id
_entity.type
_entity.pdbx_description
1 polymer ?
#
loop_
_entity_poly.entity_id
_entity_poly.type
_entity_poly.pdbx_seq_one_letter_code
_entity_poly.pdbx_strand_id
1 'polypeptide(L)'
;MAFIRIYYQIPITGTKDADLATLAQQIQPPDICGELEAFRLLISQGCSSVPRFYRYYEKQQGEHDLVPGGFVKYVVWEKVPREPLTEEFFWSLDPGTREDIRVHFRAAFEEMLRCGVKPQMSRISKIIYDQSTGNVRISGFRRGWPIRDKLEWSDTRYVEYRLAKRHHDRDWPSDPRKWKY
;
A
#
# COMPACT_ATOMS: atom_id res chain seq x y z
N MET A 1 13.48 3.79 -12.00
CA MET A 1 13.80 2.86 -10.88
C MET A 1 12.53 2.12 -10.50
N ALA A 2 12.65 0.93 -9.88
CA ALA A 2 11.49 0.12 -9.50
C ALA A 2 11.61 -0.38 -8.07
N PHE A 3 10.47 -0.62 -7.44
CA PHE A 3 10.36 -1.47 -6.27
C PHE A 3 9.91 -2.86 -6.67
N ILE A 4 10.38 -3.86 -5.93
CA ILE A 4 9.97 -5.25 -6.06
C ILE A 4 9.50 -5.77 -4.72
N ARG A 5 8.40 -6.52 -4.71
CA ARG A 5 8.00 -7.35 -3.59
C ARG A 5 8.01 -8.80 -4.01
N ILE A 6 8.61 -9.63 -3.17
CA ILE A 6 8.70 -11.07 -3.36
C ILE A 6 7.82 -11.74 -2.31
N TYR A 7 6.87 -12.55 -2.76
CA TYR A 7 6.15 -13.49 -1.92
C TYR A 7 6.78 -14.85 -2.14
N TYR A 8 7.54 -15.30 -1.15
CA TYR A 8 8.28 -16.56 -1.19
C TYR A 8 7.66 -17.51 -0.17
N GLN A 9 7.20 -18.68 -0.60
CA GLN A 9 6.65 -19.67 0.32
C GLN A 9 7.78 -20.28 1.16
N ILE A 10 7.58 -20.32 2.47
CA ILE A 10 8.56 -20.83 3.44
C ILE A 10 7.99 -22.06 4.18
N PRO A 11 8.85 -22.91 4.77
CA PRO A 11 8.44 -24.01 5.61
C PRO A 11 7.52 -23.54 6.74
N ILE A 12 6.61 -24.42 7.14
CA ILE A 12 5.81 -24.28 8.35
C ILE A 12 6.75 -24.09 9.55
N THR A 13 6.34 -23.28 10.52
CA THR A 13 7.12 -23.03 11.73
C THR A 13 7.49 -24.35 12.40
N GLY A 14 8.79 -24.58 12.63
CA GLY A 14 9.31 -25.78 13.28
C GLY A 14 9.74 -26.91 12.32
N THR A 15 9.54 -26.78 11.01
CA THR A 15 9.92 -27.82 10.02
C THR A 15 11.10 -27.43 9.14
N LYS A 16 11.82 -26.35 9.47
CA LYS A 16 12.90 -25.80 8.64
C LYS A 16 14.04 -26.79 8.37
N ASP A 17 14.30 -27.68 9.32
CA ASP A 17 15.38 -28.69 9.25
C ASP A 17 14.88 -30.05 8.76
N ALA A 18 13.61 -30.15 8.33
CA ALA A 18 13.06 -31.37 7.76
C ALA A 18 13.70 -31.68 6.40
N ASP A 19 13.64 -32.95 6.00
CA ASP A 19 14.10 -33.37 4.68
C ASP A 19 13.24 -32.76 3.55
N LEU A 20 13.80 -32.72 2.35
CA LEU A 20 13.16 -32.10 1.17
C LEU A 20 11.80 -32.73 0.83
N ALA A 21 11.60 -34.03 1.07
CA ALA A 21 10.32 -34.68 0.80
C ALA A 21 9.25 -34.21 1.79
N THR A 22 9.60 -34.09 3.07
CA THR A 22 8.74 -33.48 4.10
C THR A 22 8.43 -32.01 3.81
N LEU A 23 9.40 -31.25 3.29
CA LEU A 23 9.17 -29.86 2.87
C LEU A 23 8.25 -29.77 1.64
N ALA A 24 8.43 -30.64 0.65
CA ALA A 24 7.59 -30.69 -0.56
C ALA A 24 6.11 -31.00 -0.23
N GLN A 25 5.83 -31.73 0.85
CA GLN A 25 4.45 -31.96 1.30
C GLN A 25 3.76 -30.68 1.82
N GLN A 26 4.51 -29.61 2.08
CA GLN A 26 4.00 -28.35 2.61
C GLN A 26 3.62 -27.36 1.49
N ILE A 27 3.68 -27.76 0.22
CA ILE A 27 3.21 -26.94 -0.90
C ILE A 27 1.79 -26.46 -0.60
N GLN A 28 1.58 -25.15 -0.71
CA GLN A 28 0.27 -24.55 -0.62
C GLN A 28 -0.07 -24.04 -2.02
N PRO A 29 -1.34 -24.16 -2.45
CA PRO A 29 -1.75 -23.57 -3.70
C PRO A 29 -1.42 -22.07 -3.67
N PRO A 30 -0.93 -21.50 -4.78
CA PRO A 30 -0.64 -20.08 -4.83
C PRO A 30 -1.93 -19.28 -4.60
N ASP A 31 -2.02 -18.64 -3.44
CA ASP A 31 -3.17 -17.79 -3.08
C ASP A 31 -3.34 -16.61 -4.05
N ILE A 32 -4.58 -16.17 -4.28
CA ILE A 32 -4.82 -14.98 -5.12
C ILE A 32 -4.06 -13.79 -4.52
N CYS A 33 -3.19 -13.17 -5.32
CA CYS A 33 -2.42 -12.02 -4.87
C CYS A 33 -3.31 -10.77 -4.91
N GLY A 34 -3.96 -10.43 -3.80
CA GLY A 34 -4.82 -9.24 -3.75
C GLY A 34 -4.13 -7.95 -4.20
N GLU A 35 -2.83 -7.81 -3.93
CA GLU A 35 -2.05 -6.67 -4.39
C GLU A 35 -1.97 -6.60 -5.94
N LEU A 36 -1.84 -7.75 -6.60
CA LEU A 36 -1.91 -7.82 -8.06
C LEU A 36 -3.29 -7.39 -8.57
N GLU A 37 -4.36 -7.88 -7.94
CA GLU A 37 -5.73 -7.53 -8.33
C GLU A 37 -6.02 -6.04 -8.13
N ALA A 38 -5.53 -5.47 -7.02
CA ALA A 38 -5.58 -4.03 -6.79
C ALA A 38 -4.86 -3.25 -7.89
N PHE A 39 -3.62 -3.63 -8.25
CA PHE A 39 -2.90 -2.97 -9.34
C PHE A 39 -3.60 -3.13 -10.69
N ARG A 40 -4.09 -4.32 -11.03
CA ARG A 40 -4.83 -4.57 -12.27
C ARG A 40 -6.04 -3.65 -12.40
N LEU A 41 -6.81 -3.50 -11.32
CA LEU A 41 -7.97 -2.64 -11.30
C LEU A 41 -7.60 -1.15 -11.39
N LEU A 42 -6.59 -0.71 -10.65
CA LEU A 42 -6.11 0.67 -10.71
C LEU A 42 -5.66 1.07 -12.12
N ILE A 43 -4.94 0.18 -12.81
CA ILE A 43 -4.47 0.40 -14.19
C ILE A 43 -5.65 0.42 -15.16
N SER A 44 -6.57 -0.55 -15.06
CA SER A 44 -7.71 -0.63 -15.99
C SER A 44 -8.64 0.57 -15.87
N GLN A 45 -8.72 1.18 -14.68
CA GLN A 45 -9.47 2.40 -14.41
C GLN A 45 -8.66 3.69 -14.66
N GLY A 46 -7.39 3.58 -15.07
CA GLY A 46 -6.53 4.73 -15.37
C GLY A 46 -6.19 5.60 -14.16
N CYS A 47 -6.09 5.02 -12.95
CA CYS A 47 -5.78 5.76 -11.74
C CYS A 47 -4.38 6.42 -11.82
N SER A 48 -4.34 7.75 -11.76
CA SER A 48 -3.10 8.53 -11.87
C SER A 48 -2.40 8.75 -10.52
N SER A 49 -3.14 8.62 -9.43
CA SER A 49 -2.67 8.84 -8.05
C SER A 49 -1.88 7.68 -7.43
N VAL A 50 -1.45 6.69 -8.22
CA VAL A 50 -0.71 5.52 -7.71
C VAL A 50 0.58 5.30 -8.50
N PRO A 51 1.62 4.69 -7.90
CA PRO A 51 2.81 4.29 -8.64
C PRO A 51 2.46 3.38 -9.83
N ARG A 52 3.10 3.61 -10.97
CA ARG A 52 2.86 2.79 -12.16
C ARG A 52 3.24 1.34 -11.90
N PHE A 53 2.31 0.43 -12.14
CA PHE A 53 2.60 -0.99 -12.14
C PHE A 53 3.42 -1.37 -13.38
N TYR A 54 4.41 -2.23 -13.20
CA TYR A 54 5.26 -2.69 -14.31
C TYR A 54 4.99 -4.14 -14.67
N ARG A 55 5.05 -5.06 -13.70
CA ARG A 55 4.96 -6.49 -14.00
C ARG A 55 4.57 -7.32 -12.77
N TYR A 56 3.88 -8.42 -13.05
CA TYR A 56 3.79 -9.58 -12.16
C TYR A 56 4.49 -10.76 -12.81
N TYR A 57 5.21 -11.52 -12.01
CA TYR A 57 5.81 -12.78 -12.45
C TYR A 57 5.65 -13.81 -11.34
N GLU A 58 5.31 -15.03 -11.71
CA GLU A 58 5.16 -16.15 -10.78
C GLU A 58 5.96 -17.32 -11.32
N LYS A 59 6.68 -17.99 -10.43
CA LYS A 59 7.40 -19.22 -10.73
C LYS A 59 7.25 -20.22 -9.60
N GLN A 60 7.52 -21.48 -9.93
CA GLN A 60 7.65 -22.55 -8.95
C GLN A 60 9.07 -22.53 -8.34
N GLN A 61 9.16 -22.92 -7.07
CA GLN A 61 10.42 -23.17 -6.36
C GLN A 61 11.07 -24.46 -6.88
N GLY A 62 12.40 -24.44 -6.99
CA GLY A 62 13.20 -25.57 -7.42
C GLY A 62 13.30 -26.68 -6.37
N GLU A 63 13.95 -27.78 -6.73
CA GLU A 63 14.06 -28.98 -5.88
C GLU A 63 14.85 -28.76 -4.57
N HIS A 64 15.67 -27.71 -4.53
CA HIS A 64 16.52 -27.36 -3.38
C HIS A 64 16.15 -26.01 -2.73
N ASP A 65 15.02 -25.43 -3.12
CA ASP A 65 14.49 -24.22 -2.50
C ASP A 65 13.79 -24.54 -1.15
N LEU A 66 13.35 -23.51 -0.42
CA LEU A 66 12.84 -23.69 0.95
C LEU A 66 11.59 -24.58 1.02
N VAL A 67 10.73 -24.54 0.01
CA VAL A 67 9.62 -25.47 -0.15
C VAL A 67 9.69 -25.97 -1.59
N PRO A 68 10.29 -27.15 -1.84
CA PRO A 68 10.37 -27.72 -3.18
C PRO A 68 8.98 -27.81 -3.82
N GLY A 69 8.84 -27.23 -5.02
CA GLY A 69 7.54 -27.15 -5.70
C GLY A 69 6.56 -26.09 -5.19
N GLY A 70 6.93 -25.32 -4.15
CA GLY A 70 6.16 -24.17 -3.68
C GLY A 70 6.19 -22.99 -4.66
N PHE A 71 5.62 -21.85 -4.30
CA PHE A 71 5.58 -20.68 -5.18
C PHE A 71 6.59 -19.58 -4.83
N VAL A 72 6.95 -18.79 -5.83
CA VAL A 72 7.58 -17.46 -5.70
C VAL A 72 6.87 -16.47 -6.62
N LYS A 73 6.36 -15.38 -6.05
CA LYS A 73 5.66 -14.32 -6.80
C LYS A 73 6.41 -13.00 -6.68
N TYR A 74 6.50 -12.28 -7.79
CA TYR A 74 7.16 -10.99 -7.91
C TYR A 74 6.15 -9.95 -8.35
N VAL A 75 5.98 -8.90 -7.55
CA VAL A 75 5.18 -7.73 -7.89
C VAL A 75 6.16 -6.57 -8.10
N VAL A 76 6.14 -5.95 -9.27
CA VAL A 76 7.08 -4.88 -9.66
C VAL A 76 6.31 -3.63 -10.04
N TRP A 77 6.66 -2.51 -9.42
CA TRP A 77 6.06 -1.21 -9.69
C TRP A 77 7.10 -0.08 -9.60
N GLU A 78 6.70 1.10 -10.01
CA GLU A 78 7.51 2.30 -10.04
C GLU A 78 8.04 2.68 -8.65
N LYS A 79 9.34 2.93 -8.57
CA LYS A 79 9.90 3.79 -7.51
C LYS A 79 9.74 5.23 -7.98
N VAL A 80 8.74 5.91 -7.43
CA VAL A 80 8.50 7.34 -7.71
C VAL A 80 9.78 8.12 -7.37
N PRO A 81 10.23 9.07 -8.21
CA PRO A 81 11.50 9.77 -7.99
C PRO A 81 11.58 10.59 -6.69
N ARG A 82 10.45 10.97 -6.10
CA ARG A 82 10.37 11.75 -4.87
C ARG A 82 10.37 10.85 -3.64
N GLU A 83 10.91 11.37 -2.54
CA GLU A 83 10.87 10.68 -1.26
C GLU A 83 9.47 10.75 -0.65
N PRO A 84 9.03 9.69 0.05
CA PRO A 84 7.78 9.72 0.80
C PRO A 84 7.82 10.78 1.91
N LEU A 85 6.65 11.32 2.26
CA LEU A 85 6.53 12.22 3.40
C LEU A 85 6.93 11.51 4.71
N THR A 86 7.59 12.27 5.59
CA THR A 86 7.80 11.90 7.00
C THR A 86 6.96 12.80 7.89
N GLU A 87 6.64 12.36 9.11
CA GLU A 87 5.93 13.21 10.06
C GLU A 87 6.75 14.45 10.39
N GLU A 88 8.05 14.28 10.64
CA GLU A 88 8.96 15.39 10.94
C GLU A 88 8.97 16.45 9.83
N PHE A 89 9.11 16.02 8.58
CA PHE A 89 9.07 16.93 7.43
C PHE A 89 7.70 17.58 7.29
N PHE A 90 6.61 16.81 7.35
CA PHE A 90 5.28 17.37 7.19
C PHE A 90 4.96 18.43 8.26
N TRP A 91 5.31 18.18 9.52
CA TRP A 91 5.02 19.09 10.63
C TRP A 91 5.98 20.29 10.73
N SER A 92 7.13 20.26 10.03
CA SER A 92 8.02 21.42 9.93
C SER A 92 7.57 22.44 8.88
N LEU A 93 6.65 22.06 7.99
CA LEU A 93 6.07 22.94 6.97
C LEU A 93 5.11 23.97 7.59
N ASP A 94 5.00 25.12 6.94
CA ASP A 94 4.05 26.15 7.33
C ASP A 94 2.59 25.65 7.19
N PRO A 95 1.63 26.28 7.90
CA PRO A 95 0.23 25.84 7.87
C PRO A 95 -0.39 25.79 6.46
N GLY A 96 -0.04 26.73 5.58
CA GLY A 96 -0.59 26.79 4.21
C GLY A 96 -0.13 25.60 3.39
N THR A 97 1.17 25.31 3.37
CA THR A 97 1.72 24.16 2.64
C THR A 97 1.17 22.83 3.17
N ARG A 98 0.97 22.70 4.50
CA ARG A 98 0.32 21.49 5.07
C ARG A 98 -1.11 21.31 4.58
N GLU A 99 -1.85 22.40 4.44
CA GLU A 99 -3.21 22.37 3.91
C GLU A 99 -3.24 22.01 2.42
N ASP A 100 -2.33 22.57 1.63
CA ASP A 100 -2.19 22.21 0.22
C ASP A 100 -1.90 20.71 0.05
N ILE A 101 -1.02 20.13 0.88
CA ILE A 101 -0.76 18.68 0.87
C ILE A 101 -2.03 17.90 1.19
N ARG A 102 -2.85 18.34 2.15
CA ARG A 102 -4.12 17.66 2.49
C ARG A 102 -5.10 17.68 1.33
N VAL A 103 -5.27 18.82 0.67
CA VAL A 103 -6.14 18.96 -0.50
C VAL A 103 -5.72 17.99 -1.60
N HIS A 104 -4.44 17.96 -1.95
CA HIS A 104 -3.94 17.05 -2.99
C HIS A 104 -3.99 15.58 -2.56
N PHE A 105 -3.72 15.28 -1.28
CA PHE A 105 -3.85 13.93 -0.76
C PHE A 105 -5.29 13.42 -0.81
N ARG A 106 -6.26 14.24 -0.41
CA ARG A 106 -7.68 13.90 -0.47
C ARG A 106 -8.11 13.62 -1.90
N ALA A 107 -7.79 14.51 -2.84
CA ALA A 107 -8.12 14.32 -4.26
C ALA A 107 -7.53 13.01 -4.80
N ALA A 108 -6.27 12.72 -4.47
CA ALA A 108 -5.61 11.48 -4.87
C ALA A 108 -6.28 10.23 -4.25
N PHE A 109 -6.70 10.33 -2.98
CA PHE A 109 -7.37 9.24 -2.30
C PHE A 109 -8.78 8.99 -2.85
N GLU A 110 -9.54 10.04 -3.13
CA GLU A 110 -10.86 9.96 -3.75
C GLU A 110 -10.79 9.37 -5.16
N GLU A 111 -9.77 9.70 -5.96
CA GLU A 111 -9.53 9.06 -7.26
C GLU A 111 -9.35 7.55 -7.10
N MET A 112 -8.49 7.13 -6.18
CA MET A 112 -8.21 5.73 -5.91
C MET A 112 -9.46 4.96 -5.42
N LEU A 113 -10.29 5.58 -4.57
CA LEU A 113 -11.58 5.02 -4.16
C LEU A 113 -12.54 4.85 -5.34
N ARG A 114 -12.61 5.85 -6.23
CA ARG A 114 -13.40 5.79 -7.47
C ARG A 114 -12.92 4.68 -8.40
N CYS A 115 -11.62 4.38 -8.41
CA CYS A 115 -11.05 3.23 -9.12
C CYS A 115 -11.29 1.89 -8.40
N GLY A 116 -11.99 1.87 -7.26
CA GLY A 116 -12.41 0.65 -6.59
C GLY A 116 -11.30 -0.01 -5.75
N VAL A 117 -10.30 0.75 -5.28
CA VAL A 117 -9.24 0.20 -4.44
C VAL A 117 -9.04 1.06 -3.20
N LYS A 118 -8.72 0.40 -2.08
CA LYS A 118 -8.30 1.06 -0.83
C LYS A 118 -6.97 0.49 -0.33
N PRO A 119 -5.98 1.33 0.03
CA PRO A 119 -4.75 0.87 0.64
C PRO A 119 -5.03 0.27 2.02
N GLN A 120 -4.31 -0.79 2.36
CA GLN A 120 -4.37 -1.38 3.71
C GLN A 120 -3.42 -0.69 4.69
N MET A 121 -2.40 0.00 4.17
CA MET A 121 -1.39 0.65 5.00
C MET A 121 -1.60 2.16 5.05
N SER A 122 -2.41 2.65 5.99
CA SER A 122 -2.53 4.08 6.28
C SER A 122 -1.30 4.56 7.05
N ARG A 123 -0.31 5.14 6.36
CA ARG A 123 0.89 5.74 6.96
C ARG A 123 1.35 6.92 6.12
N ILE A 124 1.91 7.95 6.75
CA ILE A 124 2.44 9.12 6.04
C ILE A 124 3.52 8.75 5.01
N SER A 125 4.32 7.73 5.32
CA SER A 125 5.36 7.19 4.41
C SER A 125 4.80 6.45 3.19
N LYS A 126 3.49 6.43 3.00
CA LYS A 126 2.82 5.97 1.77
C LYS A 126 2.35 7.10 0.87
N ILE A 127 2.51 8.34 1.30
CA ILE A 127 2.23 9.55 0.52
C ILE A 127 3.54 10.05 -0.06
N ILE A 128 3.60 10.15 -1.38
CA ILE A 128 4.74 10.69 -2.11
C ILE A 128 4.27 11.98 -2.75
N TYR A 129 4.71 13.11 -2.20
CA TYR A 129 4.28 14.44 -2.61
C TYR A 129 5.37 15.11 -3.46
N ASP A 130 4.97 15.64 -4.62
CA ASP A 130 5.84 16.43 -5.48
C ASP A 130 5.51 17.93 -5.31
N GLN A 131 6.32 18.62 -4.51
CA GLN A 131 6.16 20.05 -4.23
C GLN A 131 6.11 20.94 -5.48
N SER A 132 6.82 20.59 -6.56
CA SER A 132 6.86 21.42 -7.76
C SER A 132 5.59 21.33 -8.61
N THR A 133 4.79 20.29 -8.41
CA THR A 133 3.58 20.03 -9.22
C THR A 133 2.32 19.88 -8.40
N GLY A 134 2.41 19.79 -7.07
CA GLY A 134 1.30 19.43 -6.18
C GLY A 134 0.92 17.94 -6.24
N ASN A 135 1.50 17.15 -7.15
CA ASN A 135 1.07 15.77 -7.37
C ASN A 135 1.32 14.89 -6.15
N VAL A 136 0.31 14.08 -5.80
CA VAL A 136 0.41 13.05 -4.77
C VAL A 136 0.30 11.68 -5.41
N ARG A 137 1.25 10.80 -5.08
CA ARG A 137 1.13 9.36 -5.35
C ARG A 137 0.97 8.60 -4.04
N ILE A 138 -0.05 7.76 -3.97
CA ILE A 138 -0.38 6.91 -2.83
C ILE A 138 0.12 5.49 -3.12
N SER A 139 0.91 4.96 -2.20
CA SER A 139 1.43 3.59 -2.25
C SER A 139 0.86 2.74 -1.10
N GLY A 140 1.41 1.53 -0.86
CA GLY A 140 1.02 0.72 0.29
C GLY A 140 -0.09 -0.29 0.03
N PHE A 141 -0.16 -0.84 -1.17
CA PHE A 141 -1.12 -1.87 -1.59
C PHE A 141 -0.76 -3.29 -1.13
N ARG A 142 0.18 -3.45 -0.18
CA ARG A 142 0.49 -4.76 0.39
C ARG A 142 -0.78 -5.31 1.05
N ARG A 143 -1.23 -6.49 0.60
CA ARG A 143 -2.53 -7.09 1.00
C ARG A 143 -3.76 -6.25 0.62
N GLY A 144 -3.60 -5.28 -0.26
CA GLY A 144 -4.71 -4.56 -0.88
C GLY A 144 -5.63 -5.52 -1.61
N TRP A 145 -6.89 -5.13 -1.73
CA TRP A 145 -7.90 -5.83 -2.52
C TRP A 145 -8.81 -4.79 -3.17
N PRO A 146 -9.39 -5.10 -4.33
CA PRO A 146 -10.55 -4.37 -4.81
C PRO A 146 -11.63 -4.26 -3.74
N ILE A 147 -12.22 -3.08 -3.59
CA ILE A 147 -13.34 -2.87 -2.69
C ILE A 147 -14.62 -3.39 -3.37
N ARG A 148 -15.45 -4.10 -2.61
CA ARG A 148 -16.78 -4.54 -3.08
C ARG A 148 -17.82 -3.46 -2.89
N ASP A 149 -17.68 -2.69 -1.82
CA ASP A 149 -18.60 -1.62 -1.45
C ASP A 149 -18.07 -0.26 -1.92
N LYS A 150 -18.98 0.65 -2.27
CA LYS A 150 -18.64 2.04 -2.54
C LYS A 150 -18.23 2.72 -1.25
N LEU A 151 -16.92 2.76 -0.99
CA LEU A 151 -16.36 3.51 0.14
C LEU A 151 -16.25 4.98 -0.24
N GLU A 152 -16.75 5.84 0.63
CA GLU A 152 -16.62 7.30 0.50
C GLU A 152 -15.42 7.82 1.29
N TRP A 153 -15.01 9.05 0.96
CA TRP A 153 -14.01 9.77 1.73
C TRP A 153 -14.46 9.99 3.18
N SER A 154 -13.51 9.96 4.09
CA SER A 154 -13.71 10.36 5.48
C SER A 154 -12.48 11.13 5.93
N ASP A 155 -12.68 12.28 6.59
CA ASP A 155 -11.58 13.08 7.11
C ASP A 155 -10.70 12.31 8.11
N THR A 156 -11.21 11.21 8.70
CA THR A 156 -10.43 10.32 9.57
C THR A 156 -9.15 9.82 8.89
N ARG A 157 -9.13 9.77 7.54
CA ARG A 157 -7.93 9.47 6.75
C ARG A 157 -6.80 10.46 7.00
N TYR A 158 -7.06 11.74 7.26
CA TYR A 158 -6.00 12.67 7.64
C TYR A 158 -5.30 12.25 8.93
N VAL A 159 -6.04 11.77 9.92
CA VAL A 159 -5.45 11.27 11.17
C VAL A 159 -4.74 9.93 10.95
N GLU A 160 -5.34 9.00 10.21
CA GLU A 160 -4.74 7.69 9.91
C GLU A 160 -3.40 7.84 9.17
N TYR A 161 -3.30 8.82 8.28
CA TYR A 161 -2.07 9.14 7.54
C TYR A 161 -1.18 10.17 8.24
N ARG A 162 -1.49 10.56 9.49
CA ARG A 162 -0.71 11.51 10.31
C ARG A 162 -0.60 12.93 9.74
N LEU A 163 -1.54 13.30 8.87
CA LEU A 163 -1.71 14.66 8.35
C LEU A 163 -2.55 15.55 9.29
N ALA A 164 -3.13 14.98 10.34
CA ALA A 164 -3.80 15.69 11.43
C ALA A 164 -3.56 14.94 12.75
N LYS A 165 -3.56 15.66 13.89
CA LYS A 165 -3.49 15.06 15.23
C LYS A 165 -4.90 14.92 15.80
N ARG A 166 -5.28 13.70 16.18
CA ARG A 166 -6.52 13.45 16.93
C ARG A 166 -6.49 14.12 18.30
N HIS A 167 -7.66 14.49 18.79
CA HIS A 167 -7.85 14.75 20.23
C HIS A 167 -7.77 13.42 21.02
N HIS A 168 -7.53 13.49 22.32
CA HIS A 168 -7.42 12.30 23.18
C HIS A 168 -8.77 11.62 23.48
N ASP A 169 -9.88 12.18 23.00
CA ASP A 169 -11.22 11.66 23.26
C ASP A 169 -11.48 10.38 22.48
N ARG A 170 -12.31 9.48 23.02
CA ARG A 170 -12.65 8.21 22.36
C ARG A 170 -13.54 8.40 21.12
N ASP A 171 -14.31 9.48 21.09
CA ASP A 171 -15.19 9.91 20.00
C ASP A 171 -14.51 10.86 18.99
N TRP A 172 -13.18 10.96 19.03
CA TRP A 172 -12.42 11.80 18.09
C TRP A 172 -12.79 11.64 16.61
N PRO A 173 -13.22 10.46 16.08
CA PRO A 173 -13.61 10.34 14.68
C PRO A 173 -14.86 11.15 14.33
N SER A 174 -15.74 11.41 15.31
CA SER A 174 -17.04 12.05 15.12
C SER A 174 -16.98 13.58 15.21
N ASP A 175 -15.84 14.16 15.62
CA ASP A 175 -15.69 15.62 15.76
C ASP A 175 -14.37 16.16 15.14
N PRO A 176 -14.30 16.29 13.81
CA PRO A 176 -13.12 16.81 13.11
C PRO A 176 -12.68 18.21 13.52
N ARG A 177 -13.57 19.00 14.14
CA ARG A 177 -13.29 20.37 14.62
C ARG A 177 -12.30 20.39 15.79
N LYS A 178 -12.17 19.27 16.51
CA LYS A 178 -11.23 19.12 17.64
C LYS A 178 -9.83 18.69 17.20
N TRP A 179 -9.61 18.43 15.92
CA TRP A 179 -8.31 17.97 15.43
C TRP A 179 -7.35 19.14 15.29
N LYS A 180 -6.06 18.87 15.51
CA LYS A 180 -5.01 19.85 15.22
C LYS A 180 -4.47 19.58 13.83
N TYR A 181 -4.72 20.55 12.94
CA TYR A 181 -4.22 20.58 11.57
C TYR A 181 -2.84 21.22 11.51
#